data_AF-A0A3S4LLW6-F1
#
_entry.id   AF-A0A3S4LLW6-F1
#
_cell.length_a   1.000
_cell.length_b   1.000
_cell.length_c   1.000
_cell.angle_alpha   90.00
_cell.angle_beta   90.00
_cell.angle_gamma   90.00
#
_symmetry.space_group_name_H-M   'P 1'
#
loop_
_entity.id
_entity.type
_entity.pdbx_description
1 polymer ?
#
loop_
_entity_poly.entity_id
_entity_poly.type
_entity_poly.pdbx_seq_one_letter_code
_entity_poly.pdbx_strand_id
1 'polypeptide(L)'
;MAGFYTQPVADEEFVLCLPPGKGKRPAPLSSLKGGTIGTLLGQRYPSLEAAFGSRKLLRDGSANEDEMLDKLRQGRVQAVVLERRRAQYWSRRDEGGRCLPGESVGSLPVSLRLHPQYRELLPRLNQAIQQLNEQGRLRPLFARR
;
A
#
# COMPACT_ATOMS: atom_id res chain seq x y z
N MET A 1 -10.69 -2.58 -23.41
CA MET A 1 -9.81 -1.51 -23.92
C MET A 1 -8.71 -1.25 -22.90
N ALA A 2 -7.45 -1.30 -23.30
CA ALA A 2 -6.34 -0.91 -22.43
C ALA A 2 -6.43 0.60 -22.13
N GLY A 3 -6.22 0.99 -20.87
CA GLY A 3 -6.11 2.41 -20.51
C GLY A 3 -4.81 3.01 -21.03
N PHE A 4 -4.81 4.31 -21.33
CA PHE A 4 -3.60 5.06 -21.62
C PHE A 4 -3.03 5.59 -20.31
N TYR A 5 -1.78 5.26 -20.01
CA TYR A 5 -1.13 5.64 -18.76
C TYR A 5 0.15 6.42 -19.06
N THR A 6 0.42 7.46 -18.30
CA THR A 6 1.70 8.15 -18.33
C THR A 6 2.82 7.25 -17.81
N GLN A 7 4.06 7.68 -17.99
CA GLN A 7 5.14 7.19 -17.15
C GLN A 7 4.81 7.40 -15.66
N PRO A 8 5.38 6.57 -14.76
CA PRO A 8 5.11 6.68 -13.33
C PRO A 8 5.50 8.06 -12.79
N VAL A 9 4.66 8.59 -11.90
CA VAL A 9 4.94 9.83 -11.15
C VAL A 9 5.60 9.54 -9.80
N ALA A 10 5.36 8.35 -9.27
CA ALA A 10 5.92 7.85 -8.02
C ALA A 10 5.75 6.33 -7.91
N ASP A 11 6.41 5.75 -6.92
CA ASP A 11 6.11 4.42 -6.43
C ASP A 11 5.36 4.50 -5.09
N GLU A 12 4.35 3.66 -4.97
CA GLU A 12 3.57 3.48 -3.77
C GLU A 12 3.97 2.19 -3.09
N GLU A 13 4.63 2.33 -1.94
CA GLU A 13 5.09 1.19 -1.16
C GLU A 13 4.00 0.71 -0.21
N PHE A 14 3.82 -0.60 -0.16
CA PHE A 14 2.93 -1.28 0.78
C PHE A 14 3.76 -1.92 1.89
N VAL A 15 3.23 -1.87 3.10
CA VAL A 15 3.84 -2.47 4.29
C VAL A 15 2.83 -3.34 5.02
N LEU A 16 3.34 -4.35 5.71
CA LEU A 16 2.55 -5.09 6.69
C LEU A 16 2.48 -4.30 7.98
N CYS A 17 1.27 -4.07 8.44
CA CYS A 17 0.97 -3.45 9.71
C CYS A 17 0.48 -4.51 10.69
N LEU A 18 1.09 -4.53 11.87
CA LEU A 18 0.76 -5.48 12.93
C LEU A 18 -0.08 -4.81 14.02
N PRO A 19 -0.75 -5.59 14.88
CA PRO A 19 -1.51 -5.04 15.98
C PRO A 19 -0.60 -4.15 16.86
N PRO A 20 -1.11 -3.04 17.40
CA PRO A 20 -0.37 -2.20 18.32
C PRO A 20 -0.03 -3.00 19.58
N GLY A 21 1.25 -3.33 19.75
CA GLY A 21 1.79 -3.94 20.95
C GLY A 21 2.48 -2.89 21.82
N LYS A 22 2.37 -2.99 23.14
CA LYS A 22 3.13 -2.18 24.10
C LYS A 22 4.64 -2.49 23.99
N GLY A 23 5.32 -2.00 22.94
CA GLY A 23 6.77 -2.11 22.76
C GLY A 23 7.28 -3.40 22.10
N LYS A 24 6.44 -4.23 21.45
CA LYS A 24 6.93 -5.41 20.70
C LYS A 24 7.37 -5.02 19.29
N ARG A 25 8.55 -5.49 18.88
CA ARG A 25 9.05 -5.33 17.51
C ARG A 25 8.09 -6.01 16.51
N PRO A 26 7.87 -5.42 15.32
CA PRO A 26 7.09 -6.07 14.27
C PRO A 26 7.66 -7.46 13.94
N ALA A 27 6.81 -8.47 13.91
CA ALA A 27 7.17 -9.81 13.51
C ALA A 27 7.35 -9.89 11.98
N PRO A 28 8.34 -10.64 11.46
CA PRO A 28 8.56 -10.77 10.02
C PRO A 28 7.41 -11.52 9.35
N LEU A 29 7.16 -11.29 8.06
CA LEU A 29 6.08 -11.98 7.32
C LEU A 29 6.20 -13.51 7.41
N SER A 30 7.42 -14.03 7.48
CA SER A 30 7.72 -15.46 7.66
C SER A 30 7.16 -16.06 8.94
N SER A 31 6.88 -15.24 9.96
CA SER A 31 6.24 -15.66 11.21
C SER A 31 4.72 -15.83 11.09
N LEU A 32 4.11 -15.31 10.03
CA LEU A 32 2.66 -15.34 9.79
C LEU A 32 2.22 -16.57 8.98
N LYS A 33 2.96 -17.68 8.97
CA LYS A 33 2.59 -18.89 8.20
C LYS A 33 1.19 -19.38 8.61
N GLY A 34 0.27 -19.46 7.66
CA GLY A 34 -1.14 -19.81 7.91
C GLY A 34 -1.97 -18.69 8.52
N GLY A 35 -1.39 -17.50 8.71
CA GLY A 35 -2.07 -16.32 9.20
C GLY A 35 -3.00 -15.69 8.17
N THR A 36 -4.03 -15.03 8.67
CA THR A 36 -4.98 -14.23 7.92
C THR A 36 -4.50 -12.79 7.84
N ILE A 37 -4.37 -12.29 6.62
CA ILE A 37 -3.93 -10.94 6.30
C ILE A 37 -5.13 -10.12 5.85
N GLY A 38 -5.39 -9.03 6.55
CA GLY A 38 -6.40 -8.04 6.17
C GLY A 38 -5.93 -7.23 4.95
N THR A 39 -6.84 -7.06 3.99
CA THR A 39 -6.61 -6.33 2.75
C THR A 39 -7.84 -5.49 2.42
N LEU A 40 -7.66 -4.46 1.58
CA LEU A 40 -8.80 -3.80 0.95
C LEU A 40 -9.40 -4.70 -0.14
N LEU A 41 -10.73 -4.72 -0.22
CA LEU A 41 -11.46 -5.45 -1.25
C LEU A 41 -11.06 -4.96 -2.65
N GLY A 42 -10.84 -5.90 -3.58
CA GLY A 42 -10.48 -5.59 -4.97
C GLY A 42 -9.02 -5.18 -5.20
N GLN A 43 -8.27 -4.82 -4.16
CA GLN A 43 -6.86 -4.45 -4.30
C GLN A 43 -5.98 -5.68 -4.59
N ARG A 44 -4.97 -5.52 -5.44
CA ARG A 44 -3.95 -6.56 -5.69
C ARG A 44 -2.62 -6.18 -5.10
N TYR A 45 -1.90 -7.18 -4.61
CA TYR A 45 -0.60 -7.05 -3.95
C TYR A 45 0.35 -8.08 -4.55
N PRO A 46 1.06 -7.77 -5.67
CA PRO A 46 1.79 -8.78 -6.46
C PRO A 46 2.74 -9.68 -5.68
N SER A 47 3.40 -9.15 -4.65
CA SER A 47 4.28 -9.90 -3.75
C SER A 47 3.57 -10.96 -2.91
N LEU A 48 2.28 -10.79 -2.63
CA LEU A 48 1.46 -11.66 -1.79
C LEU A 48 0.52 -12.56 -2.60
N GLU A 49 0.25 -12.24 -3.88
CA GLU A 49 -0.70 -13.00 -4.71
C GLU A 49 -0.35 -14.50 -4.78
N ALA A 50 0.93 -14.84 -4.92
CA ALA A 50 1.36 -16.24 -4.94
C ALA A 50 1.11 -16.95 -3.60
N ALA A 51 1.28 -16.26 -2.48
CA ALA A 51 1.03 -16.80 -1.14
C ALA A 51 -0.47 -16.97 -0.86
N PHE A 52 -1.31 -16.04 -1.33
CA PHE A 52 -2.77 -16.14 -1.26
C PHE A 52 -3.29 -17.27 -2.16
N GLY A 53 -2.81 -17.34 -3.42
CA GLY A 53 -3.22 -18.37 -4.38
C GLY A 53 -2.85 -19.79 -3.93
N SER A 54 -1.72 -19.95 -3.22
CA SER A 54 -1.29 -21.23 -2.65
C SER A 54 -1.81 -21.49 -1.23
N ARG A 55 -2.66 -20.62 -0.67
CA ARG A 55 -3.19 -20.69 0.71
C ARG A 55 -2.11 -20.77 1.81
N LYS A 56 -0.89 -20.34 1.53
CA LYS A 56 0.17 -20.18 2.53
C LYS A 56 -0.14 -19.02 3.49
N LEU A 57 -0.89 -18.04 2.99
CA LEU A 57 -1.51 -16.96 3.73
C LEU A 57 -3.00 -16.93 3.37
N LEU A 58 -3.85 -16.60 4.34
CA LEU A 58 -5.27 -16.35 4.11
C LEU A 58 -5.49 -14.86 3.88
N ARG A 59 -6.46 -14.52 3.04
CA ARG A 59 -6.83 -13.14 2.73
C ARG A 59 -8.20 -12.83 3.32
N ASP A 60 -8.28 -11.79 4.12
CA ASP A 60 -9.54 -11.20 4.58
C ASP A 60 -9.73 -9.83 3.91
N GLY A 61 -10.87 -9.66 3.23
CA GLY A 61 -11.20 -8.41 2.54
C GLY A 61 -12.01 -7.49 3.46
N SER A 62 -11.64 -6.22 3.49
CA SER A 62 -12.39 -5.15 4.18
C SER A 62 -12.80 -4.07 3.19
N ALA A 63 -13.94 -3.42 3.42
CA ALA A 63 -14.45 -2.37 2.55
C ALA A 63 -13.66 -1.06 2.67
N ASN A 64 -13.04 -0.82 3.83
CA ASN A 64 -12.22 0.35 4.09
C ASN A 64 -11.13 0.06 5.14
N GLU A 65 -10.23 1.01 5.33
CA GLU A 65 -9.11 0.87 6.27
C GLU A 65 -9.56 0.81 7.74
N ASP A 66 -10.62 1.52 8.12
CA ASP A 66 -11.13 1.52 9.49
C ASP A 66 -11.60 0.13 9.92
N GLU A 67 -12.40 -0.52 9.07
CA GLU A 67 -12.86 -1.91 9.27
C GLU A 67 -11.67 -2.88 9.34
N MET A 68 -10.70 -2.70 8.44
CA MET A 68 -9.50 -3.53 8.38
C MET A 68 -8.66 -3.42 9.66
N LEU A 69 -8.47 -2.19 10.16
CA LEU A 69 -7.76 -1.91 11.41
C LEU A 69 -8.53 -2.39 12.64
N ASP A 70 -9.87 -2.36 12.62
CA ASP A 70 -10.67 -2.90 13.72
C ASP A 70 -10.58 -4.42 13.79
N LYS A 71 -10.57 -5.12 12.65
CA LYS A 71 -10.30 -6.57 12.59
C LYS A 71 -8.92 -6.90 13.14
N LEU A 72 -7.90 -6.08 12.82
CA LEU A 72 -6.54 -6.24 13.35
C LEU A 72 -6.52 -6.09 14.87
N ARG A 73 -7.17 -5.05 15.40
CA ARG A 73 -7.26 -4.79 16.84
C ARG A 73 -7.99 -5.91 17.59
N GLN A 74 -9.01 -6.49 16.97
CA GLN A 74 -9.78 -7.62 17.51
C GLN A 74 -9.07 -8.97 17.35
N GLY A 75 -7.89 -9.02 16.68
CA GLY A 75 -7.14 -10.24 16.43
C GLY A 75 -7.77 -11.17 15.38
N ARG A 76 -8.80 -10.70 14.65
CA ARG A 76 -9.43 -11.47 13.55
C ARG A 76 -8.48 -11.67 12.38
N VAL A 77 -7.59 -10.70 12.16
CA VAL A 77 -6.47 -10.79 11.24
C VAL A 77 -5.17 -10.58 12.02
N GLN A 78 -4.09 -11.22 11.57
CA GLN A 78 -2.79 -11.16 12.25
C GLN A 78 -1.94 -9.99 11.77
N ALA A 79 -2.21 -9.50 10.54
CA ALA A 79 -1.61 -8.31 9.98
C ALA A 79 -2.58 -7.68 8.97
N VAL A 80 -2.33 -6.44 8.59
CA VAL A 80 -3.03 -5.76 7.48
C VAL A 80 -2.02 -5.19 6.49
N VAL A 81 -2.39 -5.11 5.23
CA VAL A 81 -1.56 -4.45 4.21
C VAL A 81 -2.04 -3.03 4.01
N LEU A 82 -1.15 -2.06 4.21
CA LEU A 82 -1.42 -0.63 4.02
C LEU A 82 -0.32 -0.01 3.17
N GLU A 83 -0.64 1.06 2.47
CA GLU A 83 0.37 1.97 1.94
C GLU A 83 1.23 2.50 3.10
N ARG A 84 2.55 2.62 2.90
CA ARG A 84 3.50 3.04 3.94
C ARG A 84 3.09 4.34 4.62
N ARG A 85 2.53 5.29 3.88
CA ARG A 85 2.06 6.57 4.45
C ARG A 85 0.83 6.39 5.32
N ARG A 86 -0.14 5.60 4.86
CA ARG A 86 -1.35 5.29 5.63
C ARG A 86 -0.97 4.56 6.90
N ALA A 87 -0.06 3.60 6.82
CA ALA A 87 0.54 2.92 7.97
C ALA A 87 1.17 3.90 8.98
N GLN A 88 2.00 4.84 8.53
CA GLN A 88 2.61 5.87 9.38
C GLN A 88 1.56 6.81 10.00
N TYR A 89 0.54 7.18 9.23
CA TYR A 89 -0.57 7.99 9.72
C TYR A 89 -1.30 7.27 10.86
N TRP A 90 -1.67 6.00 10.67
CA TRP A 90 -2.38 5.21 11.67
C TRP A 90 -1.53 4.84 12.88
N SER A 91 -0.21 4.71 12.73
CA SER A 91 0.69 4.42 13.84
C SER A 91 0.87 5.59 14.79
N ARG A 92 0.53 6.82 14.35
CA ARG A 92 0.62 8.06 15.15
C ARG A 92 -0.73 8.51 15.69
N ARG A 93 -1.82 7.81 15.37
CA ARG A 93 -3.17 8.20 15.75
C ARG A 93 -3.53 7.60 17.12
N ASP A 94 -3.97 8.45 18.04
CA ASP A 94 -4.32 8.14 19.43
C ASP A 94 -3.16 7.62 20.30
N GLU A 95 -3.36 7.50 21.61
CA GLU A 95 -2.36 6.91 22.51
C GLU A 95 -2.15 5.42 22.17
N GLY A 96 -0.98 5.10 21.62
CA GLY A 96 -0.56 3.73 21.30
C GLY A 96 -0.66 3.32 19.83
N GLY A 97 -1.23 4.16 18.95
CA GLY A 97 -1.36 3.88 17.51
C GLY A 97 -2.40 2.78 17.19
N ARG A 98 -2.99 2.82 16.00
CA ARG A 98 -3.92 1.75 15.54
C ARG A 98 -3.21 0.54 14.93
N CYS A 99 -1.95 0.69 14.54
CA CYS A 99 -1.12 -0.39 14.05
C CYS A 99 0.37 -0.03 14.15
N LEU A 100 1.23 -1.05 14.09
CA LEU A 100 2.69 -0.91 14.00
C LEU A 100 3.17 -1.24 12.58
N PRO A 101 3.69 -0.25 11.81
CA PRO A 101 4.25 -0.49 10.50
C PRO A 101 5.47 -1.41 10.59
N GLY A 102 5.50 -2.43 9.74
CA GLY A 102 6.55 -3.44 9.69
C GLY A 102 7.20 -3.51 8.31
N GLU A 103 7.43 -4.74 7.86
CA GLU A 103 8.16 -5.04 6.63
C GLU A 103 7.43 -4.53 5.37
N SER A 104 8.22 -4.12 4.39
CA SER A 104 7.73 -3.82 3.04
C SER A 104 7.24 -5.09 2.36
N VAL A 105 6.07 -5.01 1.75
CA VAL A 105 5.55 -6.06 0.85
C VAL A 105 5.60 -5.58 -0.60
N GLY A 106 6.53 -4.70 -0.92
CA GLY A 106 6.78 -4.23 -2.27
C GLY A 106 6.07 -2.93 -2.61
N SER A 107 6.31 -2.46 -3.82
CA SER A 107 5.83 -1.18 -4.31
C SER A 107 5.18 -1.31 -5.68
N LEU A 108 4.25 -0.41 -5.97
CA LEU A 108 3.58 -0.32 -7.27
C LEU A 108 3.80 1.07 -7.87
N PRO A 109 4.10 1.15 -9.19
CA PRO A 109 4.18 2.44 -9.85
C PRO A 109 2.78 3.06 -9.95
N VAL A 110 2.70 4.34 -9.62
CA VAL A 110 1.49 5.15 -9.76
C VAL A 110 1.64 6.03 -11.00
N SER A 111 0.67 5.95 -11.90
CA SER A 111 0.62 6.72 -13.15
C SER A 111 -0.72 7.43 -13.29
N LEU A 112 -0.74 8.51 -14.08
CA LEU A 112 -1.98 9.16 -14.47
C LEU A 112 -2.65 8.34 -15.57
N ARG A 113 -3.94 8.05 -15.39
CA ARG A 113 -4.76 7.39 -16.42
C ARG A 113 -5.48 8.44 -17.26
N LEU A 114 -5.38 8.32 -18.57
CA LEU A 114 -6.07 9.17 -19.53
C LEU A 114 -7.26 8.45 -20.16
N HIS A 115 -8.36 9.18 -20.33
CA HIS A 115 -9.45 8.76 -21.20
C HIS A 115 -8.94 8.69 -22.66
N PRO A 116 -9.36 7.70 -23.48
CA PRO A 116 -8.87 7.55 -24.85
C PRO A 116 -8.94 8.82 -25.72
N GLN A 117 -9.94 9.67 -25.49
CA GLN A 117 -10.08 10.94 -26.21
C GLN A 117 -8.93 11.94 -25.99
N TYR A 118 -8.13 11.75 -24.93
CA TYR A 118 -7.00 12.62 -24.59
C TYR A 118 -5.64 11.95 -24.84
N ARG A 119 -5.60 10.81 -25.55
CA ARG A 119 -4.34 10.07 -25.78
C ARG A 119 -3.23 10.93 -26.42
N GLU A 120 -3.62 11.93 -27.21
CA GLU A 120 -2.68 12.85 -27.87
C GLU A 120 -1.91 13.73 -26.86
N LEU A 121 -2.40 13.88 -25.62
CA LEU A 121 -1.71 14.60 -24.55
C LEU A 121 -0.57 13.78 -23.91
N LEU A 122 -0.54 12.48 -24.15
CA LEU A 122 0.38 11.57 -23.47
C LEU A 122 1.87 11.97 -23.61
N PRO A 123 2.38 12.33 -24.81
CA PRO A 123 3.77 12.75 -24.96
C PRO A 123 4.09 14.01 -24.15
N ARG A 124 3.19 15.02 -24.16
CA ARG A 124 3.37 16.27 -23.42
C ARG A 124 3.34 16.05 -21.91
N LEU A 125 2.42 15.22 -21.41
CA LEU A 125 2.35 14.88 -19.99
C LEU A 125 3.59 14.11 -19.53
N ASN A 126 4.05 13.14 -20.33
CA ASN A 126 5.29 12.43 -20.04
C ASN A 126 6.47 13.40 -19.96
N GLN A 127 6.64 14.29 -20.94
CA GLN A 127 7.72 15.29 -20.89
C GLN A 127 7.64 16.18 -19.63
N ALA A 128 6.45 16.62 -19.23
CA ALA A 128 6.26 17.40 -18.02
C ALA A 128 6.62 16.60 -16.75
N ILE A 129 6.20 15.33 -16.65
CA ILE A 129 6.54 14.45 -15.53
C ILE A 129 8.06 14.26 -15.45
N GLN A 130 8.73 14.05 -16.60
CA GLN A 130 10.17 13.89 -16.66
C GLN A 130 10.89 15.15 -16.14
N GLN A 131 10.52 16.33 -16.64
CA GLN A 131 11.10 17.60 -16.20
C GLN A 131 10.91 17.82 -14.69
N LEU A 132 9.72 17.53 -14.15
CA LEU A 132 9.46 17.66 -12.72
C LEU A 132 10.28 16.66 -11.89
N ASN A 133 10.53 15.45 -12.41
CA ASN A 133 11.36 14.46 -11.75
C ASN A 133 12.84 14.86 -11.75
N GLU A 134 13.36 15.30 -12.89
CA GLU A 134 14.75 15.78 -13.05
C GLU A 134 15.03 17.01 -12.18
N GLN A 135 14.06 17.91 -12.05
CA GLN A 135 14.13 19.06 -11.14
C GLN A 135 13.94 18.69 -9.66
N GLY A 136 13.69 17.42 -9.33
CA GLY A 136 13.46 16.97 -7.97
C GLY A 136 12.15 17.47 -7.35
N ARG A 137 11.21 17.98 -8.15
CA ARG A 137 9.95 18.59 -7.66
C ARG A 137 8.87 17.57 -7.30
N LEU A 138 8.95 16.35 -7.82
CA LEU A 138 8.01 15.28 -7.48
C LEU A 138 8.31 14.69 -6.09
N ARG A 139 9.60 14.45 -5.75
CA ARG A 139 9.99 13.78 -4.51
C ARG A 139 9.37 14.39 -3.24
N PRO A 140 9.33 15.72 -3.03
CA PRO A 140 8.75 16.32 -1.83
C PRO A 140 7.25 16.08 -1.68
N LEU A 141 6.51 16.01 -2.80
CA LEU A 141 5.08 15.67 -2.79
C LEU A 141 4.87 14.24 -2.28
N PHE A 142 5.83 13.38 -2.61
CA PHE A 142 5.84 11.99 -2.19
C PHE A 142 6.64 11.73 -0.90
N ALA A 143 7.21 12.74 -0.25
CA ALA A 143 7.93 12.60 1.01
C ALA A 143 7.21 13.24 2.21
N ARG A 144 6.25 14.14 1.97
CA ARG A 144 5.56 14.90 3.03
C ARG A 144 4.31 14.20 3.58
N ARG A 145 4.37 13.73 4.83
CA ARG A 145 3.58 14.11 6.03
C ARG A 145 3.67 13.03 7.11
#